data_AF-A0A538SYL2-F1
#
_entry.id   AF-A0A538SYL2-F1
#
_cell.length_a   1.000
_cell.length_b   1.000
_cell.length_c   1.000
_cell.angle_alpha   90.00
_cell.angle_beta   90.00
_cell.angle_gamma   90.00
#
_symmetry.space_group_name_H-M   'P 1'
#
loop_
_entity.id
_entity.type
_entity.pdbx_description
1 polymer ?
#
loop_
_entity_poly.entity_id
_entity_poly.type
_entity_poly.pdbx_seq_one_letter_code
_entity_poly.pdbx_strand_id
1 'polypeptide(L)'
;MDTGSFATVLRTLFSEIVQGSPDPSARTYLLNRGDAGLLASLDRLSAVAASATHGGSGSIAAHVDHLRYGLSLLNRWAKGVPPPWKDMDWTASWRKNVVSDIEWQKLRDELRREADAWAEVFRKPREVSDVEAGWMAGSVAHLAYHMGAIRQIDRATRGPTAEDEARAEAELRGSRT
;
A
#
# COMPACT_ATOMS: atom_id res chain seq x y z
N MET A 1 -5.90 -27.03 -4.38
CA MET A 1 -5.81 -25.99 -5.43
C MET A 1 -4.36 -25.52 -5.43
N ASP A 2 -3.69 -25.35 -6.58
CA ASP A 2 -2.29 -24.87 -6.58
C ASP A 2 -2.24 -23.42 -6.10
N THR A 3 -2.03 -23.24 -4.80
CA THR A 3 -1.96 -21.94 -4.13
C THR A 3 -0.67 -21.17 -4.49
N GLY A 4 0.30 -21.83 -5.13
CA GLY A 4 1.60 -21.22 -5.50
C GLY A 4 1.47 -20.09 -6.52
N SER A 5 0.57 -20.24 -7.50
CA SER A 5 0.27 -19.20 -8.48
C SER A 5 -0.44 -18.00 -7.86
N PHE A 6 -1.43 -18.24 -6.99
CA PHE A 6 -2.22 -17.20 -6.35
C PHE A 6 -1.40 -16.36 -5.36
N ALA A 7 -0.57 -17.00 -4.52
CA ALA A 7 0.34 -16.30 -3.62
C ALA A 7 1.35 -15.43 -4.38
N THR A 8 1.81 -15.89 -5.56
CA THR A 8 2.70 -15.12 -6.43
C THR A 8 2.03 -13.89 -7.02
N VAL A 9 0.77 -14.02 -7.46
CA VAL A 9 -0.01 -12.88 -7.95
C VAL A 9 -0.26 -11.86 -6.85
N LEU A 10 -0.72 -12.29 -5.67
CA LEU A 10 -0.95 -11.39 -4.53
C LEU A 10 0.33 -10.66 -4.10
N ARG A 11 1.47 -11.36 -4.05
CA ARG A 11 2.78 -10.75 -3.79
C ARG A 11 3.10 -9.66 -4.81
N THR A 12 2.88 -9.94 -6.08
CA THR A 12 3.19 -9.02 -7.19
C THR A 12 2.35 -7.76 -7.06
N LEU A 13 1.02 -7.91 -6.92
CA LEU A 13 0.11 -6.78 -6.74
C LEU A 13 0.41 -5.98 -5.47
N PHE A 14 0.70 -6.66 -4.36
CA PHE A 14 1.07 -6.00 -3.11
C PHE A 14 2.35 -5.18 -3.26
N SER A 15 3.41 -5.78 -3.81
CA SER A 15 4.68 -5.10 -4.03
C SER A 15 4.52 -3.92 -4.98
N GLU A 16 3.71 -4.06 -6.03
CA GLU A 16 3.42 -2.99 -6.97
C GLU A 16 2.73 -1.81 -6.27
N ILE A 17 1.71 -2.03 -5.44
CA ILE A 17 1.04 -0.96 -4.67
C ILE A 17 2.02 -0.27 -3.70
N VAL A 18 2.81 -1.05 -2.96
CA VAL A 18 3.65 -0.54 -1.86
C VAL A 18 4.90 0.17 -2.39
N GLN A 19 5.63 -0.47 -3.31
CA GLN A 19 6.94 -0.06 -3.79
C GLN A 19 6.91 0.55 -5.20
N GLY A 20 5.78 0.46 -5.90
CA GLY A 20 5.62 1.00 -7.24
C GLY A 20 6.14 0.07 -8.34
N SER A 21 6.34 0.66 -9.51
CA SER A 21 6.92 0.05 -10.69
C SER A 21 8.28 0.71 -10.99
N PRO A 22 9.35 0.30 -10.29
CA PRO A 22 10.67 0.94 -10.43
C PRO A 22 11.34 0.63 -11.76
N ASP A 23 10.97 -0.48 -12.42
CA ASP A 23 11.43 -0.83 -13.76
C ASP A 23 10.35 -0.43 -14.78
N PRO A 24 10.56 0.60 -15.59
CA PRO A 24 9.58 1.05 -16.58
C PRO A 24 9.36 0.04 -17.71
N SER A 25 10.21 -0.99 -17.84
CA SER A 25 10.04 -2.08 -18.80
C SER A 25 9.25 -3.26 -18.23
N ALA A 26 9.08 -3.33 -16.91
CA ALA A 26 8.32 -4.37 -16.26
C ALA A 26 6.82 -4.23 -16.55
N ARG A 27 6.12 -5.36 -16.55
CA ARG A 27 4.66 -5.38 -16.61
C ARG A 27 4.11 -4.94 -15.26
N THR A 28 3.24 -3.94 -15.30
CA THR A 28 2.36 -3.57 -14.18
C THR A 28 0.97 -4.15 -14.40
N TYR A 29 0.22 -4.33 -13.32
CA TYR A 29 -1.13 -4.90 -13.35
C TYR A 29 -2.19 -3.95 -12.80
N LEU A 30 -1.80 -3.06 -11.89
CA LEU A 30 -2.71 -2.16 -11.18
C LEU A 30 -2.27 -0.70 -11.31
N LEU A 31 -0.98 -0.42 -11.23
CA LEU A 31 -0.40 0.92 -11.41
C LEU A 31 0.04 1.14 -12.86
N ASN A 32 0.20 2.40 -13.20
CA ASN A 32 0.93 2.79 -14.41
C ASN A 32 2.44 2.56 -14.17
N ARG A 33 3.18 2.25 -15.23
CA ARG A 33 4.64 2.17 -15.27
C ARG A 33 5.27 3.47 -14.80
N GLY A 34 6.36 3.35 -14.05
CA GLY A 34 7.05 4.49 -13.46
C GLY A 34 6.33 5.12 -12.26
N ASP A 35 5.20 4.54 -11.81
CA ASP A 35 4.59 4.91 -10.55
C ASP A 35 5.52 4.55 -9.39
N ALA A 36 5.77 5.51 -8.50
CA ALA A 36 6.68 5.34 -7.36
C ALA A 36 6.07 4.51 -6.21
N GLY A 37 4.78 4.17 -6.29
CA GLY A 37 4.09 3.40 -5.26
C GLY A 37 3.72 4.22 -4.02
N LEU A 38 3.11 3.55 -3.05
CA LEU A 38 2.55 4.19 -1.87
C LEU A 38 3.64 4.81 -0.99
N LEU A 39 4.67 4.05 -0.63
CA LEU A 39 5.66 4.50 0.36
C LEU A 39 6.43 5.73 -0.14
N ALA A 40 6.96 5.68 -1.36
CA ALA A 40 7.68 6.82 -1.93
C ALA A 40 6.75 8.02 -2.20
N SER A 41 5.45 7.79 -2.43
CA SER A 41 4.48 8.89 -2.56
C SER A 41 4.22 9.58 -1.22
N LEU A 42 4.16 8.83 -0.12
CA LEU A 42 4.04 9.39 1.22
C LEU A 42 5.31 10.14 1.65
N ASP A 43 6.49 9.71 1.18
CA ASP A 43 7.76 10.37 1.50
C ASP A 43 7.87 11.80 0.98
N ARG A 44 7.05 12.17 -0.01
CA ARG A 44 7.00 13.54 -0.56
C ARG A 44 6.11 14.49 0.23
N LEU A 45 5.31 14.00 1.17
CA LEU A 45 4.35 14.81 1.91
C LEU A 45 4.95 15.35 3.20
N SER A 46 4.68 16.63 3.48
CA SER A 46 4.92 17.21 4.80
C SER A 46 3.89 16.73 5.81
N ALA A 47 4.18 16.85 7.11
CA ALA A 47 3.21 16.54 8.16
C ALA A 47 1.95 17.41 8.09
N VAL A 48 2.10 18.67 7.65
CA VAL A 48 0.98 19.59 7.42
C VAL A 48 0.06 19.06 6.31
N ALA A 49 0.61 18.65 5.16
CA ALA A 49 -0.17 18.07 4.08
C ALA A 49 -0.83 16.74 4.52
N ALA A 50 -0.08 15.90 5.24
CA ALA A 50 -0.59 14.64 5.75
C ALA A 50 -1.74 14.82 6.76
N SER A 51 -1.75 15.93 7.50
CA SER A 51 -2.77 16.27 8.51
C SER A 51 -3.99 17.00 7.94
N ALA A 52 -3.96 17.41 6.67
CA ALA A 52 -5.06 18.13 6.05
C ALA A 52 -6.30 17.22 5.89
N THR A 53 -7.47 17.75 6.22
CA THR A 53 -8.76 17.05 6.05
C THR A 53 -9.57 17.66 4.91
N HIS A 54 -10.28 16.81 4.16
CA HIS A 54 -11.08 17.24 3.01
C HIS A 54 -12.50 16.69 3.16
N GLY A 55 -13.47 17.57 3.39
CA GLY A 55 -14.90 17.22 3.41
C GLY A 55 -15.31 16.21 4.49
N GLY A 56 -14.65 16.19 5.65
CA GLY A 56 -14.98 15.29 6.77
C GLY A 56 -14.46 13.85 6.65
N SER A 57 -13.74 13.54 5.57
CA SER A 57 -12.97 12.29 5.47
C SER A 57 -11.71 12.34 6.36
N GLY A 58 -11.22 11.17 6.78
CA GLY A 58 -9.98 11.07 7.54
C GLY A 58 -8.80 11.67 6.77
N SER A 59 -7.88 12.31 7.49
CA SER A 59 -6.63 12.82 6.89
C SER A 59 -5.77 11.70 6.29
N ILE A 60 -4.76 12.04 5.48
CA ILE A 60 -3.78 11.07 4.99
C ILE A 60 -3.06 10.39 6.16
N ALA A 61 -2.74 11.11 7.23
CA ALA A 61 -2.16 10.53 8.44
C ALA A 61 -3.06 9.44 9.04
N ALA A 62 -4.39 9.66 9.06
CA ALA A 62 -5.33 8.67 9.55
C ALA A 62 -5.42 7.45 8.63
N HIS A 63 -5.41 7.65 7.31
CA HIS A 63 -5.34 6.55 6.34
C HIS A 63 -4.07 5.70 6.52
N VAL A 64 -2.93 6.34 6.74
CA VAL A 64 -1.64 5.64 6.94
C VAL A 64 -1.63 4.88 8.27
N ASP A 65 -2.16 5.45 9.35
CA ASP A 65 -2.26 4.75 10.63
C ASP A 65 -3.23 3.57 10.57
N HIS A 66 -4.33 3.71 9.84
CA HIS A 66 -5.28 2.64 9.60
C HIS A 66 -4.65 1.47 8.80
N LEU A 67 -3.91 1.77 7.73
CA LEU A 67 -3.19 0.77 6.96
C LEU A 67 -2.10 0.07 7.79
N ARG A 68 -1.28 0.83 8.51
CA ARG A 68 -0.26 0.30 9.43
C ARG A 68 -0.90 -0.64 10.45
N TYR A 69 -2.02 -0.23 11.05
CA TYR A 69 -2.72 -1.03 12.03
C TYR A 69 -3.23 -2.36 11.44
N GLY A 70 -3.91 -2.31 10.28
CA GLY A 70 -4.40 -3.50 9.62
C GLY A 70 -3.29 -4.49 9.24
N LEU A 71 -2.17 -4.00 8.69
CA LEU A 71 -1.00 -4.83 8.41
C LEU A 71 -0.39 -5.42 9.70
N SER A 72 -0.34 -4.67 10.79
CA SER A 72 0.15 -5.18 12.08
C SER A 72 -0.67 -6.36 12.60
N LEU A 73 -2.00 -6.35 12.41
CA LEU A 73 -2.88 -7.46 12.77
C LEU A 73 -2.62 -8.70 11.91
N LEU A 74 -2.47 -8.52 10.60
CA LEU A 74 -2.12 -9.61 9.69
C LEU A 74 -0.74 -10.19 9.99
N ASN A 75 0.23 -9.35 10.37
CA ASN A 75 1.54 -9.79 10.82
C ASN A 75 1.51 -10.51 12.17
N ARG A 76 0.57 -10.20 13.07
CA ARG A 76 0.33 -11.00 14.29
C ARG A 76 -0.19 -12.40 13.94
N TRP A 77 -1.19 -12.48 13.07
CA TRP A 77 -1.69 -13.77 12.58
C TRP A 77 -0.58 -14.60 11.95
N ALA A 78 0.23 -14.00 11.07
CA ALA A 78 1.33 -14.70 10.42
C ALA A 78 2.43 -15.19 11.38
N LYS A 79 2.49 -14.64 12.60
CA LYS A 79 3.38 -15.08 13.69
C LYS A 79 2.75 -16.14 14.60
N GLY A 80 1.59 -16.69 14.22
CA GLY A 80 0.90 -17.74 14.98
C GLY A 80 -0.01 -17.23 16.08
N VAL A 81 -0.40 -15.95 16.07
CA VAL A 81 -1.35 -15.37 17.02
C VAL A 81 -2.68 -15.08 16.30
N PRO A 82 -3.56 -16.09 16.13
CA PRO A 82 -4.79 -15.93 15.36
C PRO A 82 -5.83 -15.07 16.10
N PRO A 83 -6.77 -14.44 15.36
CA PRO A 83 -7.92 -13.77 15.96
C PRO A 83 -8.88 -14.77 16.65
N PRO A 84 -9.78 -14.32 17.55
CA PRO A 84 -10.07 -12.91 17.87
C PRO A 84 -9.04 -12.27 18.80
N TRP A 85 -8.68 -11.01 18.51
CA TRP A 85 -7.84 -10.18 19.40
C TRP A 85 -8.72 -9.27 20.25
N LYS A 86 -8.62 -9.40 21.58
CA LYS A 86 -9.45 -8.63 22.53
C LYS A 86 -9.18 -7.12 22.48
N ASP A 87 -8.00 -6.72 22.02
CA ASP A 87 -7.55 -5.35 21.85
C ASP A 87 -7.83 -4.78 20.44
N MET A 88 -8.58 -5.49 19.60
CA MET A 88 -8.89 -5.03 18.24
C MET A 88 -9.86 -3.85 18.26
N ASP A 89 -9.38 -2.67 17.84
CA ASP A 89 -10.19 -1.45 17.70
C ASP A 89 -9.83 -0.75 16.37
N TRP A 90 -10.55 -1.14 15.32
CA TRP A 90 -10.44 -0.50 14.01
C TRP A 90 -10.87 0.97 14.04
N THR A 91 -11.78 1.34 14.93
CA THR A 91 -12.23 2.74 15.07
C THR A 91 -11.10 3.61 15.61
N ALA A 92 -10.31 3.12 16.57
CA ALA A 92 -9.15 3.84 17.09
C ALA A 92 -8.10 4.13 16.02
N SER A 93 -7.92 3.24 15.04
CA SER A 93 -6.93 3.41 13.97
C SER A 93 -7.19 4.60 13.03
N TRP A 94 -8.40 5.19 13.08
CA TRP A 94 -8.75 6.40 12.32
C TRP A 94 -8.56 7.71 13.09
N ARG A 95 -8.18 7.66 14.37
CA ARG A 95 -8.14 8.85 15.23
C ARG A 95 -6.92 9.73 15.01
N LYS A 96 -5.83 9.19 14.42
CA LYS A 96 -4.58 9.92 14.19
C LYS A 96 -4.69 10.87 12.99
N ASN A 97 -5.36 12.00 13.18
CA ASN A 97 -5.61 12.96 12.09
C ASN A 97 -4.58 14.09 11.97
N VAL A 98 -3.89 14.40 13.05
CA VAL A 98 -2.89 15.47 13.08
C VAL A 98 -1.59 14.88 13.60
N VAL A 99 -0.50 15.18 12.90
CA VAL A 99 0.84 14.71 13.22
C VAL A 99 1.84 15.86 13.11
N SER A 100 2.83 15.88 14.00
CA SER A 100 4.07 16.64 13.84
C SER A 100 5.00 15.98 12.81
N ASP A 101 6.07 16.65 12.41
CA ASP A 101 7.07 16.07 11.49
C ASP A 101 7.70 14.78 12.03
N ILE A 102 7.98 14.73 13.34
CA ILE A 102 8.54 13.54 14.00
C ILE A 102 7.52 12.40 14.00
N GLU A 103 6.26 12.69 14.33
CA GLU A 103 5.19 11.69 14.32
C GLU A 103 4.90 11.19 12.92
N TRP A 104 4.96 12.07 11.91
CA TRP A 104 4.77 11.71 10.52
C TRP A 104 5.88 10.80 10.01
N GLN A 105 7.14 11.15 10.28
CA GLN A 105 8.28 10.30 9.95
C GLN A 105 8.14 8.92 10.61
N LYS A 106 7.87 8.90 11.92
CA LYS A 106 7.67 7.65 12.67
C LYS A 106 6.55 6.80 12.08
N LEU A 107 5.43 7.42 11.72
CA LEU A 107 4.27 6.74 11.15
C LEU A 107 4.58 6.11 9.78
N ARG A 108 5.29 6.83 8.90
CA ARG A 108 5.78 6.29 7.62
C ARG A 108 6.73 5.11 7.83
N ASP A 109 7.65 5.22 8.79
CA ASP A 109 8.61 4.16 9.10
C ASP A 109 7.90 2.91 9.67
N GLU A 110 6.88 3.10 10.51
CA GLU A 110 6.05 2.00 11.00
C GLU A 110 5.26 1.33 9.88
N LEU A 111 4.62 2.09 8.99
CA LEU A 111 3.90 1.51 7.85
C LEU A 111 4.87 0.69 6.97
N ARG A 112 6.06 1.23 6.67
CA ARG A 112 7.08 0.54 5.88
C ARG A 112 7.46 -0.80 6.52
N ARG A 113 7.75 -0.81 7.82
CA ARG A 113 8.07 -2.06 8.55
C ARG A 113 6.95 -3.09 8.48
N GLU A 114 5.70 -2.68 8.67
CA GLU A 114 4.56 -3.62 8.62
C GLU A 114 4.31 -4.12 7.19
N ALA A 115 4.48 -3.27 6.18
CA ALA A 115 4.35 -3.66 4.78
C ALA A 115 5.46 -4.63 4.35
N ASP A 116 6.71 -4.38 4.74
CA ASP A 116 7.83 -5.27 4.43
C ASP A 116 7.67 -6.63 5.13
N ALA A 117 7.25 -6.65 6.40
CA ALA A 117 6.96 -7.89 7.12
C ALA A 117 5.83 -8.69 6.45
N TRP A 118 4.81 -8.01 5.94
CA TRP A 118 3.70 -8.66 5.24
C TRP A 118 4.08 -9.11 3.81
N ALA A 119 4.99 -8.41 3.13
CA ALA A 119 5.55 -8.88 1.86
C ALA A 119 6.27 -10.23 2.03
N GLU A 120 7.02 -10.40 3.13
CA GLU A 120 7.68 -11.67 3.47
C GLU A 120 6.70 -12.80 3.75
N VAL A 121 5.49 -12.47 4.22
CA VAL A 121 4.42 -13.45 4.38
C VAL A 121 4.02 -14.04 3.03
N PHE A 122 3.84 -13.22 2.00
CA PHE A 122 3.52 -13.68 0.65
C PHE A 122 4.64 -14.47 -0.04
N ARG A 123 5.91 -14.33 0.41
CA ARG A 123 7.03 -15.10 -0.13
C ARG A 123 7.07 -16.55 0.35
N LYS A 124 6.40 -16.87 1.47
CA LYS A 124 6.45 -18.19 2.10
C LYS A 124 5.21 -19.00 1.71
N PRO A 125 5.36 -20.09 0.92
CA PRO A 125 4.27 -21.01 0.64
C PRO A 125 3.63 -21.51 1.93
N ARG A 126 2.30 -21.58 1.95
CA ARG A 126 1.51 -21.99 3.11
C ARG A 126 0.17 -22.53 2.66
N GLU A 127 -0.34 -23.50 3.39
CA GLU A 127 -1.75 -23.86 3.33
C GLU A 127 -2.55 -22.83 4.11
N VAL A 128 -3.66 -22.39 3.53
CA VAL A 128 -4.57 -21.41 4.13
C VAL A 128 -6.00 -21.87 3.93
N SER A 129 -6.84 -21.62 4.92
CA SER A 129 -8.29 -21.71 4.79
C SER A 129 -8.84 -20.62 3.87
N ASP A 130 -10.09 -20.76 3.42
CA ASP A 130 -10.76 -19.73 2.61
C ASP A 130 -10.84 -18.37 3.33
N VAL A 131 -10.98 -18.39 4.65
CA VAL A 131 -10.99 -17.17 5.49
C VAL A 131 -9.63 -16.47 5.45
N GLU A 132 -8.55 -17.22 5.59
CA GLU A 132 -7.18 -16.69 5.56
C GLU A 132 -6.79 -16.23 4.16
N ALA A 133 -7.20 -16.96 3.11
CA ALA A 133 -7.07 -16.50 1.73
C ALA A 133 -7.84 -15.19 1.50
N GLY A 134 -9.02 -15.04 2.10
CA GLY A 134 -9.79 -13.80 2.14
C GLY A 134 -9.04 -12.65 2.81
N TRP A 135 -8.35 -12.90 3.92
CA TRP A 135 -7.49 -11.88 4.56
C TRP A 135 -6.32 -11.46 3.67
N MET A 136 -5.68 -12.43 3.02
CA MET A 136 -4.56 -12.18 2.11
C MET A 136 -4.99 -11.33 0.90
N ALA A 137 -6.04 -11.74 0.18
CA ALA A 137 -6.56 -10.97 -0.95
C ALA A 137 -7.15 -9.61 -0.51
N GLY A 138 -7.88 -9.61 0.61
CA GLY A 138 -8.45 -8.40 1.20
C GLY A 138 -7.40 -7.37 1.56
N SER A 139 -6.23 -7.78 2.06
CA SER A 139 -5.13 -6.86 2.38
C SER A 139 -4.64 -6.07 1.16
N VAL A 140 -4.57 -6.72 -0.02
CA VAL A 140 -4.15 -6.10 -1.28
C VAL A 140 -5.22 -5.13 -1.78
N ALA A 141 -6.49 -5.57 -1.80
CA ALA A 141 -7.60 -4.73 -2.22
C ALA A 141 -7.78 -3.50 -1.31
N HIS A 142 -7.62 -3.68 -0.01
CA HIS A 142 -7.73 -2.62 0.99
C HIS A 142 -6.62 -1.57 0.85
N LEU A 143 -5.38 -2.01 0.58
CA LEU A 143 -4.28 -1.11 0.26
C LEU A 143 -4.53 -0.30 -1.01
N ALA A 144 -4.99 -0.94 -2.08
CA ALA A 144 -5.31 -0.26 -3.33
C ALA A 144 -6.41 0.80 -3.13
N TYR A 145 -7.46 0.47 -2.38
CA TYR A 145 -8.53 1.41 -2.02
C TYR A 145 -7.97 2.66 -1.31
N HIS A 146 -7.18 2.46 -0.26
CA HIS A 146 -6.62 3.58 0.50
C HIS A 146 -5.59 4.39 -0.29
N MET A 147 -4.78 3.75 -1.12
CA MET A 147 -3.89 4.46 -2.04
C MET A 147 -4.69 5.37 -2.99
N GLY A 148 -5.81 4.88 -3.53
CA GLY A 148 -6.73 5.66 -4.34
C GLY A 148 -7.31 6.87 -3.58
N ALA A 149 -7.76 6.66 -2.35
CA ALA A 149 -8.28 7.73 -1.49
C ALA A 149 -7.22 8.80 -1.19
N ILE A 150 -6.00 8.39 -0.82
CA ILE A 150 -4.86 9.29 -0.58
C ILE A 150 -4.56 10.14 -1.83
N ARG A 151 -4.63 9.53 -3.03
CA ARG A 151 -4.44 10.21 -4.32
C ARG A 151 -5.55 11.19 -4.71
N GLN A 152 -6.75 11.00 -4.15
CA GLN A 152 -7.84 11.96 -4.31
C GLN A 152 -7.69 13.14 -3.34
N ILE A 153 -7.19 12.86 -2.13
CA ILE A 153 -6.92 13.87 -1.10
C ILE A 153 -5.76 14.79 -1.51
N ASP A 154 -4.62 14.24 -1.91
CA ASP A 154 -3.46 15.01 -2.34
C ASP A 154 -2.93 14.53 -3.70
N ARG A 155 -3.02 15.40 -4.69
CA ARG A 155 -2.59 15.12 -6.07
C ARG A 155 -1.08 14.91 -6.19
N ALA A 156 -0.26 15.41 -5.27
CA ALA A 156 1.19 15.18 -5.26
C ALA A 156 1.58 13.70 -5.03
N THR A 157 0.62 12.88 -4.57
CA THR A 157 0.81 11.43 -4.37
C THR A 157 0.43 10.59 -5.59
N ARG A 158 -0.05 11.22 -6.67
CA ARG A 158 -0.42 10.50 -7.90
C ARG A 158 0.83 10.05 -8.65
N GLY A 159 0.73 8.87 -9.25
CA GLY A 159 1.71 8.39 -10.22
C GLY A 159 1.45 8.97 -11.62
N PRO A 160 2.23 8.53 -12.62
CA PRO A 160 2.07 8.91 -14.01
C PRO A 160 0.65 8.66 -14.52
N THR A 161 0.19 9.48 -15.45
CA THR A 161 -1.07 9.24 -16.17
C THR A 161 -0.86 8.25 -17.31
N ALA A 162 -1.96 7.70 -17.87
CA ALA A 162 -1.87 6.88 -19.07
C ALA A 162 -1.29 7.65 -20.27
N GLU A 163 -1.47 8.98 -20.32
CA GLU A 163 -0.85 9.83 -21.34
C GLU A 163 0.66 9.94 -21.17
N ASP A 164 1.15 9.96 -19.92
CA ASP A 164 2.59 9.96 -19.62
C ASP A 164 3.24 8.64 -20.04
N GLU A 165 2.57 7.51 -19.78
CA GLU A 165 3.04 6.20 -20.27
C GLU A 165 3.11 6.15 -21.80
N ALA A 166 2.05 6.58 -22.48
CA ALA A 166 2.00 6.57 -23.93
C ALA A 166 3.12 7.42 -24.56
N ARG A 167 3.42 8.57 -23.95
CA ARG A 167 4.54 9.45 -24.33
C ARG A 167 5.88 8.75 -24.15
N ALA A 168 6.13 8.15 -22.98
CA ALA A 168 7.37 7.42 -22.70
C ALA A 168 7.57 6.22 -23.65
N GLU A 169 6.50 5.49 -23.99
CA GLU A 169 6.58 4.40 -24.95
C GLU A 169 6.89 4.89 -26.37
N ALA A 170 6.38 6.04 -26.78
CA ALA A 170 6.69 6.62 -28.09
C ALA A 170 8.18 7.03 -28.18
N GLU A 171 8.72 7.65 -27.12
CA GLU A 171 10.13 8.03 -27.02
C GLU A 171 11.06 6.81 -27.10
N LEU A 172 10.72 5.71 -26.42
CA LEU A 172 11.48 4.45 -26.46
C LEU A 172 11.48 3.79 -27.84
N ARG A 173 10.41 3.97 -28.64
CA ARG A 173 10.32 3.44 -30.01
C ARG A 173 11.13 4.30 -30.99
N GLY A 174 11.05 5.63 -30.86
CA GLY A 174 11.78 6.58 -31.73
C GLY A 174 13.29 6.64 -31.48
N SER A 175 13.77 6.24 -30.30
CA SER A 175 15.20 6.15 -29.97
C SER A 175 15.87 4.84 -30.42
N ARG A 176 15.09 3.89 -30.96
CA ARG A 176 15.58 2.60 -31.50
C ARG A 176 15.68 2.58 -33.03
N THR A 177 15.37 3.69 -33.70
CA THR A 177 15.53 3.92 -35.15
C THR A 177 16.69 4.86 -35.41
#